data_AF-A0A9Q9C9A6-F1
#
_entry.id   AF-A0A9Q9C9A6-F1
#
_cell.length_a   1.000
_cell.length_b   1.000
_cell.length_c   1.000
_cell.angle_alpha   90.00
_cell.angle_beta   90.00
_cell.angle_gamma   90.00
#
_symmetry.space_group_name_H-M   'P 1'
#
loop_
_entity.id
_entity.type
_entity.pdbx_description
1 polymer ?
#
loop_
_entity_poly.entity_id
_entity_poly.type
_entity_poly.pdbx_seq_one_letter_code
_entity_poly.pdbx_strand_id
1 'polypeptide(L)'
;MFEALNSVDNKVIKKSEDNERNMLLAEYNKALETLDISLFLKYRVKYDVNLGLYRKALGCLISNYTAKKTLEEVESNVEKYRLLSYRESVFNIARRNIVEKSNFVRARKLLNVARENGFFCNELYELEELLNSEWYPKA
;
A
#
# COMPACT_ATOMS: atom_id res chain seq x y z
N MET A 1 -42.30 -8.32 -28.87
CA MET A 1 -41.02 -7.65 -28.58
C MET A 1 -40.96 -7.49 -27.07
N PHE A 2 -40.33 -8.42 -26.35
CA PHE A 2 -40.19 -8.38 -24.90
C PHE A 2 -38.81 -7.82 -24.56
N GLU A 3 -38.71 -6.50 -24.39
CA GLU A 3 -37.52 -5.90 -23.80
C GLU A 3 -37.57 -6.05 -22.27
N ALA A 4 -36.85 -7.08 -21.82
CA ALA A 4 -36.06 -7.14 -20.58
C ALA A 4 -36.63 -6.45 -19.32
N LEU A 5 -37.40 -7.22 -18.53
CA LEU A 5 -37.53 -7.03 -17.07
C LEU A 5 -36.17 -7.00 -16.35
N ASN A 6 -35.13 -7.60 -16.92
CA ASN A 6 -33.76 -7.59 -16.40
C ASN A 6 -32.98 -6.27 -16.63
N SER A 7 -33.53 -5.33 -17.40
CA SER A 7 -32.81 -4.09 -17.76
C SER A 7 -32.87 -3.00 -16.68
N VAL A 8 -33.91 -3.02 -15.83
CA VAL A 8 -34.10 -2.02 -14.76
C VAL A 8 -33.20 -2.34 -13.57
N ASP A 9 -33.14 -3.60 -13.14
CA ASP A 9 -32.25 -4.04 -12.06
C ASP A 9 -30.77 -3.79 -12.39
N ASN A 10 -30.34 -4.08 -13.62
CA ASN A 10 -28.97 -3.81 -14.04
C ASN A 10 -28.60 -2.31 -14.04
N LYS A 11 -29.55 -1.41 -14.37
CA LYS A 11 -29.30 0.04 -14.31
C LYS A 11 -29.19 0.54 -12.87
N VAL A 12 -29.99 0.02 -11.96
CA VAL A 12 -29.95 0.39 -10.54
C VAL A 12 -28.67 -0.13 -9.87
N ILE A 13 -28.29 -1.39 -10.14
CA ILE A 13 -27.03 -1.98 -9.65
C ILE A 13 -25.84 -1.16 -10.15
N LYS A 14 -25.76 -0.89 -11.45
CA LYS A 14 -24.68 -0.11 -12.04
C LYS A 14 -24.57 1.29 -11.44
N LYS A 15 -25.70 1.97 -11.19
CA LYS A 15 -25.70 3.29 -10.53
C LYS A 15 -25.13 3.20 -9.11
N SER A 16 -25.42 2.12 -8.39
CA SER A 16 -24.88 1.90 -7.04
C SER A 16 -23.38 1.59 -7.06
N GLU A 17 -22.91 0.79 -8.02
CA GLU A 17 -21.48 0.53 -8.25
C GLU A 17 -20.72 1.82 -8.57
N ASP A 18 -21.26 2.67 -9.45
CA ASP A 18 -20.69 3.97 -9.82
C ASP A 18 -20.67 4.94 -8.64
N ASN A 19 -21.71 4.94 -7.80
CA ASN A 19 -21.75 5.74 -6.57
C ASN A 19 -20.66 5.30 -5.58
N GLU A 20 -20.52 3.99 -5.34
CA GLU A 20 -19.46 3.45 -4.48
C GLU A 20 -18.07 3.82 -5.01
N ARG A 21 -17.86 3.69 -6.33
CA ARG A 21 -16.63 4.11 -6.99
C ARG A 21 -16.31 5.59 -6.73
N ASN A 22 -17.30 6.47 -6.87
CA ASN A 22 -17.13 7.90 -6.61
C ASN A 22 -16.79 8.19 -5.15
N MET A 23 -17.43 7.48 -4.20
CA MET A 23 -17.10 7.59 -2.78
C MET A 23 -15.68 7.12 -2.48
N LEU A 24 -15.25 6.00 -3.07
CA LEU A 24 -13.87 5.51 -2.95
C LEU A 24 -12.86 6.54 -3.44
N LEU A 25 -13.11 7.18 -4.60
CA LEU A 25 -12.23 8.21 -5.14
C LEU A 25 -12.18 9.46 -4.25
N ALA A 26 -13.31 9.88 -3.68
CA ALA A 26 -13.37 11.01 -2.76
C ALA A 26 -12.58 10.74 -1.48
N GLU A 27 -12.79 9.59 -0.84
CA GLU A 27 -12.04 9.21 0.37
C GLU A 27 -10.55 8.99 0.08
N TYR A 28 -10.21 8.46 -1.09
CA TYR A 28 -8.81 8.34 -1.53
C TYR A 28 -8.13 9.71 -1.63
N ASN A 29 -8.76 10.69 -2.30
CA ASN A 29 -8.21 12.03 -2.46
C ASN A 29 -8.04 12.73 -1.10
N LYS A 30 -9.03 12.60 -0.22
CA LYS A 30 -8.96 13.14 1.15
C LYS A 30 -7.80 12.52 1.95
N ALA A 31 -7.62 11.21 1.86
CA ALA A 31 -6.50 10.52 2.51
C ALA A 31 -5.15 10.91 1.89
N LEU A 32 -5.10 11.18 0.58
CA LEU A 32 -3.90 11.61 -0.12
C LEU A 32 -3.46 13.02 0.31
N GLU A 33 -4.41 13.94 0.50
CA GLU A 33 -4.17 15.30 0.96
C GLU A 33 -3.72 15.36 2.43
N THR A 34 -4.41 14.61 3.30
CA THR A 34 -4.16 14.63 4.75
C THR A 34 -3.04 13.69 5.19
N LEU A 35 -2.67 12.72 4.35
CA LEU A 35 -1.82 11.57 4.68
C LEU A 35 -2.37 10.73 5.85
N ASP A 36 -3.67 10.82 6.15
CA ASP A 36 -4.34 9.94 7.10
C ASP A 36 -5.12 8.83 6.36
N ILE A 37 -4.61 7.61 6.45
CA ILE A 37 -5.18 6.42 5.78
C ILE A 37 -6.26 5.76 6.67
N SER A 38 -6.43 6.19 7.92
CA SER A 38 -7.23 5.49 8.93
C SER A 38 -8.68 5.23 8.49
N LEU A 39 -9.32 6.22 7.86
CA LEU A 39 -10.69 6.09 7.37
C LEU A 39 -10.76 5.19 6.14
N PHE A 40 -9.84 5.37 5.20
CA PHE A 40 -9.79 4.58 3.97
C PHE A 40 -9.56 3.09 4.24
N LEU A 41 -8.70 2.76 5.23
CA LEU A 41 -8.43 1.38 5.63
C LEU A 41 -9.69 0.67 6.19
N LYS A 42 -10.61 1.42 6.79
CA LYS A 42 -11.86 0.88 7.36
C LYS A 42 -12.97 0.74 6.32
N TYR A 43 -12.78 1.26 5.11
CA TYR A 43 -13.79 1.22 4.06
C TYR A 43 -14.10 -0.23 3.67
N ARG A 44 -15.38 -0.60 3.68
CA ARG A 44 -15.85 -1.92 3.24
C ARG A 44 -16.44 -1.80 1.85
N VAL A 45 -15.70 -2.33 0.87
CA VAL A 45 -16.18 -2.43 -0.51
C VAL A 45 -17.33 -3.44 -0.57
N LYS A 46 -18.47 -3.02 -1.11
CA LYS A 46 -19.68 -3.82 -1.28
C LYS A 46 -19.72 -4.50 -2.64
N TYR A 47 -19.19 -3.86 -3.67
CA TYR A 47 -19.23 -4.39 -5.05
C TYR A 47 -17.85 -4.89 -5.51
N ASP A 48 -17.77 -6.15 -5.92
CA ASP A 48 -16.51 -6.79 -6.34
C ASP A 48 -15.81 -6.06 -7.49
N VAL A 49 -16.59 -5.42 -8.38
CA VAL A 49 -16.06 -4.60 -9.49
C VAL A 49 -15.16 -3.45 -9.00
N ASN A 50 -15.39 -2.96 -7.77
CA ASN A 50 -14.63 -1.87 -7.16
C ASN A 50 -13.49 -2.37 -6.26
N LEU A 51 -13.40 -3.67 -5.98
CA LEU A 51 -12.39 -4.23 -5.09
C LEU A 51 -10.97 -4.02 -5.63
N GLY A 52 -10.79 -4.16 -6.94
CA GLY A 52 -9.51 -3.89 -7.61
C GLY A 52 -9.07 -2.43 -7.46
N LEU A 53 -10.01 -1.49 -7.63
CA LEU A 53 -9.76 -0.07 -7.44
C LEU A 53 -9.35 0.24 -6.00
N TYR A 54 -10.09 -0.28 -5.03
CA TYR A 54 -9.78 -0.10 -3.60
C TYR A 54 -8.38 -0.61 -3.24
N ARG A 55 -8.02 -1.83 -3.66
CA ARG A 55 -6.70 -2.41 -3.40
C ARG A 55 -5.57 -1.57 -3.99
N LYS A 56 -5.74 -1.09 -5.22
CA LYS A 56 -4.76 -0.23 -5.89
C LYS A 56 -4.61 1.11 -5.18
N ALA A 57 -5.73 1.76 -4.86
CA ALA A 57 -5.75 3.03 -4.14
C ALA A 57 -5.08 2.92 -2.76
N LEU A 58 -5.38 1.84 -2.02
CA LEU A 58 -4.76 1.59 -0.72
C LEU A 58 -3.25 1.40 -0.84
N GLY A 59 -2.78 0.61 -1.81
CA GLY A 59 -1.34 0.45 -2.07
C GLY A 59 -0.65 1.77 -2.38
N CYS A 60 -1.29 2.64 -3.18
CA CYS A 60 -0.77 3.98 -3.48
C CYS A 60 -0.73 4.88 -2.23
N LEU A 61 -1.77 4.88 -1.39
CA LEU A 61 -1.79 5.66 -0.14
C LEU A 61 -0.68 5.21 0.81
N ILE A 62 -0.52 3.91 0.99
CA ILE A 62 0.50 3.32 1.86
C ILE A 62 1.90 3.68 1.37
N SER A 63 2.17 3.53 0.06
CA SER A 63 3.46 3.90 -0.53
C SER A 63 3.74 5.40 -0.32
N ASN A 64 2.77 6.27 -0.63
CA ASN A 64 2.90 7.72 -0.41
C ASN A 64 3.16 8.08 1.06
N TYR A 65 2.48 7.43 2.00
CA TYR A 65 2.70 7.65 3.43
C TYR A 65 4.14 7.32 3.82
N THR A 66 4.64 6.14 3.42
CA THR A 66 6.02 5.73 3.74
C THR A 66 7.10 6.58 3.09
N ALA A 67 6.80 7.18 1.94
CA ALA A 67 7.73 8.06 1.22
C ALA A 67 7.76 9.49 1.79
N LYS A 68 6.61 10.02 2.23
CA LYS A 68 6.47 11.44 2.63
C LYS A 68 6.66 11.70 4.12
N LYS A 69 6.38 10.72 4.99
CA LYS A 69 6.47 10.87 6.44
C LYS A 69 7.87 10.60 6.97
N THR A 70 8.19 11.06 8.17
CA THR A 70 9.49 10.73 8.79
C THR A 70 9.56 9.24 9.10
N LEU A 71 10.76 8.67 9.17
CA LEU A 71 10.90 7.24 9.41
C LEU A 71 10.35 6.86 10.80
N GLU A 72 10.50 7.74 11.79
CA GLU A 72 9.96 7.56 13.14
C GLU A 72 8.41 7.53 13.14
N GLU A 73 7.78 8.43 12.39
CA GLU A 73 6.31 8.43 12.22
C GLU A 73 5.84 7.17 11.48
N VAL A 74 6.62 6.68 10.54
CA VAL A 74 6.31 5.45 9.79
C VAL A 74 6.41 4.24 10.72
N GLU A 75 7.50 4.12 11.48
CA GLU A 75 7.75 3.00 12.39
C GLU A 75 6.73 2.93 13.52
N SER A 76 6.32 4.07 14.08
CA SER A 76 5.27 4.13 15.10
C SER A 76 3.88 3.72 14.59
N ASN A 77 3.64 3.76 13.28
CA ASN A 77 2.34 3.45 12.67
C ASN A 77 2.32 2.15 11.85
N VAL A 78 3.36 1.31 11.96
CA VAL A 78 3.46 0.03 11.22
C VAL A 78 2.24 -0.86 11.41
N GLU A 79 1.83 -1.08 12.66
CA GLU A 79 0.67 -1.92 12.98
C GLU A 79 -0.65 -1.27 12.58
N LYS A 80 -0.79 0.04 12.87
CA LYS A 80 -2.02 0.80 12.58
C LYS A 80 -2.40 0.72 11.11
N TYR A 81 -1.43 0.86 10.21
CA TYR A 81 -1.66 0.85 8.76
C TYR A 81 -1.28 -0.47 8.08
N ARG A 82 -0.88 -1.49 8.85
CA ARG A 82 -0.45 -2.80 8.34
C ARG A 82 0.64 -2.68 7.28
N LEU A 83 1.60 -1.79 7.53
CA LEU A 83 2.61 -1.39 6.55
C LEU A 83 3.41 -2.58 6.00
N LEU A 84 3.66 -3.60 6.82
CA LEU A 84 4.40 -4.80 6.41
C LEU A 84 3.65 -5.72 5.44
N SER A 85 2.34 -5.52 5.26
CA SER A 85 1.53 -6.27 4.29
C SER A 85 1.68 -5.76 2.86
N TYR A 86 2.35 -4.62 2.65
CA TYR A 86 2.49 -3.98 1.35
C TYR A 86 3.94 -3.95 0.92
N ARG A 87 4.23 -4.53 -0.25
CA ARG A 87 5.58 -4.62 -0.82
C ARG A 87 6.32 -3.27 -0.83
N GLU A 88 5.72 -2.26 -1.46
CA GLU A 88 6.33 -0.92 -1.61
C GLU A 88 6.67 -0.30 -0.26
N SER A 89 5.81 -0.51 0.74
CA SER A 89 6.04 -0.02 2.10
C SER A 89 7.24 -0.70 2.74
N VAL A 90 7.33 -2.04 2.66
CA VAL A 90 8.45 -2.79 3.23
C VAL A 90 9.77 -2.35 2.61
N PHE A 91 9.81 -2.20 1.28
CA PHE A 91 10.99 -1.77 0.56
C PHE A 91 11.40 -0.34 0.88
N ASN A 92 10.44 0.60 0.95
CA ASN A 92 10.73 1.96 1.37
C ASN A 92 11.31 2.01 2.79
N ILE A 93 10.69 1.30 3.75
CA ILE A 93 11.19 1.29 5.14
C ILE A 93 12.58 0.66 5.21
N ALA A 94 12.84 -0.41 4.45
CA ALA A 94 14.15 -1.07 4.41
C ALA A 94 15.21 -0.14 3.82
N ARG A 95 14.95 0.46 2.65
CA ARG A 95 15.84 1.43 1.98
C ARG A 95 16.20 2.58 2.91
N ARG A 96 15.21 3.16 3.58
CA ARG A 96 15.40 4.29 4.49
C ARG A 96 16.18 3.89 5.75
N ASN A 97 15.97 2.68 6.26
CA ASN A 97 16.81 2.16 7.36
C ASN A 97 18.28 2.01 6.94
N ILE A 98 18.55 1.62 5.69
CA ILE A 98 19.92 1.54 5.16
C ILE A 98 20.53 2.95 5.01
N VAL A 99 19.85 3.83 4.27
CA VAL A 99 20.41 5.11 3.80
C VAL A 99 20.33 6.22 4.86
N GLU A 100 19.22 6.34 5.59
CA GLU A 100 18.99 7.47 6.52
C GLU A 100 19.48 7.19 7.94
N LYS A 101 19.39 5.93 8.40
CA LYS A 101 19.69 5.55 9.80
C LYS A 101 20.88 4.62 9.97
N SER A 102 21.42 4.08 8.88
CA SER A 102 22.44 3.02 8.91
C SER A 102 22.05 1.85 9.84
N ASN A 103 20.75 1.58 9.99
CA ASN A 103 20.21 0.52 10.82
C ASN A 103 20.06 -0.76 9.98
N PHE A 104 21.20 -1.34 9.66
CA PHE A 104 21.28 -2.46 8.74
C PHE A 104 20.63 -3.75 9.29
N VAL A 105 20.60 -3.93 10.62
CA VAL A 105 19.93 -5.08 11.26
C VAL A 105 18.43 -5.01 11.00
N ARG A 106 17.85 -3.82 11.16
CA ARG A 106 16.42 -3.60 10.92
C ARG A 106 16.09 -3.79 9.45
N ALA A 107 16.90 -3.23 8.54
CA ALA A 107 16.75 -3.43 7.11
C ALA A 107 16.77 -4.92 6.74
N ARG A 108 17.73 -5.70 7.25
CA ARG A 108 17.77 -7.16 7.02
C ARG A 108 16.48 -7.87 7.46
N LYS A 109 15.97 -7.53 8.64
CA LYS A 109 14.71 -8.10 9.15
C LYS A 109 13.53 -7.76 8.23
N LEU A 110 13.47 -6.55 7.69
CA LEU A 110 12.41 -6.15 6.76
C LEU A 110 12.50 -6.88 5.42
N LEU A 111 13.71 -7.12 4.89
CA LEU A 111 13.89 -7.91 3.67
C LEU A 111 13.54 -9.39 3.87
N ASN A 112 13.79 -9.94 5.07
CA ASN A 112 13.29 -11.28 5.42
C ASN A 112 11.76 -11.33 5.46
N VAL A 113 11.09 -10.32 6.04
CA VAL A 113 9.63 -10.21 5.99
C VAL A 113 9.11 -10.14 4.55
N ALA A 114 9.82 -9.44 3.65
CA ALA A 114 9.47 -9.43 2.24
C ALA A 114 9.55 -10.82 1.60
N ARG A 115 10.56 -11.63 1.94
CA ARG A 115 10.68 -13.02 1.47
C ARG A 115 9.56 -13.91 2.00
N GLU A 116 9.24 -13.80 3.29
CA GLU A 116 8.15 -14.56 3.92
C GLU A 116 6.79 -14.26 3.28
N ASN A 117 6.57 -13.00 2.88
CA ASN A 117 5.37 -12.57 2.15
C ASN A 117 5.41 -12.84 0.64
N GLY A 118 6.47 -13.45 0.12
CA GLY A 118 6.60 -13.79 -1.29
C GLY A 118 6.84 -12.59 -2.22
N PHE A 119 7.37 -11.48 -1.72
CA PHE A 119 7.65 -10.26 -2.51
C PHE A 119 8.93 -10.37 -3.35
N PHE A 120 9.06 -11.44 -4.13
CA PHE A 120 10.22 -11.67 -4.98
C PHE A 120 10.17 -10.79 -6.23
N CYS A 121 11.10 -9.82 -6.32
CA CYS A 121 11.29 -8.96 -7.49
C CYS A 121 12.69 -8.35 -7.49
N ASN A 122 13.07 -7.70 -8.60
CA ASN A 122 14.40 -7.06 -8.76
C ASN A 122 14.75 -6.11 -7.60
N GLU A 123 13.79 -5.30 -7.16
CA GLU A 123 14.00 -4.36 -6.05
C GLU A 123 14.37 -5.05 -4.73
N LEU A 124 13.87 -6.26 -4.46
CA LEU A 124 14.30 -7.02 -3.28
C LEU A 124 15.79 -7.34 -3.37
N TYR A 125 16.23 -7.84 -4.53
CA TYR A 125 17.64 -8.21 -4.75
C TYR A 125 18.56 -6.99 -4.73
N GLU A 126 18.13 -5.88 -5.33
CA GLU A 126 18.87 -4.61 -5.30
C GLU A 126 19.04 -4.09 -3.86
N LEU A 127 18.00 -4.18 -3.02
CA LEU A 127 18.08 -3.77 -1.62
C LEU A 127 18.96 -4.72 -0.78
N GLU A 128 18.96 -6.01 -1.07
CA GLU A 128 19.86 -6.98 -0.44
C GLU A 128 21.32 -6.72 -0.82
N GLU A 129 21.60 -6.40 -2.09
CA GLU A 129 22.92 -6.01 -2.55
C GLU A 129 23.40 -4.71 -1.90
N LEU A 130 22.54 -3.68 -1.89
CA LEU A 130 22.81 -2.41 -1.21
C LEU A 130 23.11 -2.61 0.28
N LEU A 131 22.33 -3.46 0.96
CA LEU A 131 22.58 -3.77 2.36
C LEU A 131 23.95 -4.40 2.58
N ASN A 132 24.37 -5.31 1.69
CA ASN A 132 25.66 -5.98 1.81
C ASN A 132 26.84 -5.06 1.51
N SER A 133 26.70 -4.16 0.54
CA SER A 133 27.74 -3.19 0.20
C SER A 133 27.95 -2.14 1.28
N GLU A 134 26.88 -1.69 1.94
CA GLU A 134 26.96 -0.69 3.00
C GLU A 134 27.36 -1.30 4.35
N TRP A 135 26.93 -2.53 4.65
CA TRP A 135 27.23 -3.20 5.92
C TRP A 135 28.73 -3.52 6.06
N TYR A 136 29.34 -4.06 5.00
CA TYR A 136 30.76 -4.36 4.98
C TYR A 136 31.49 -3.21 4.30
N PRO A 137 32.00 -2.21 5.03
CA PRO A 137 32.76 -1.14 4.41
C PRO A 137 33.94 -1.77 3.66
N LYS A 138 34.06 -1.42 2.37
CA LYS A 138 35.16 -1.86 1.52
C LYS A 138 36.49 -1.47 2.18
N ALA A 139 37.42 -2.43 2.21
CA ALA A 139 38.80 -2.24 2.68
C ALA A 139 39.54 -1.18 1.86
#